data_AF-A0A438H3L3-F1
#
_entry.id   AF-A0A438H3L3-F1
#
_cell.length_a   1.000
_cell.length_b   1.000
_cell.length_c   1.000
_cell.angle_alpha   90.00
_cell.angle_beta   90.00
_cell.angle_gamma   90.00
#
_symmetry.space_group_name_H-M   'P 1'
#
loop_
_entity.id
_entity.type
_entity.pdbx_description
1 polymer ?
#
loop_
_entity_poly.entity_id
_entity_poly.type
_entity_poly.pdbx_seq_one_letter_code
_entity_poly.pdbx_strand_id
1 'polypeptide(L)'
;MAYAIDIQKYHSILQEERVYTFLDGLDDQLDHVRSDVLRLQPFPSIEQTYAYIRMKDLRQSVMVLGAEVVVNGAVMAIKRVKPLTNFAKV
;
A
#
# COMPACT_ATOMS: atom_id res chain seq x y z
N MET A 1 -19.18 30.73 15.89
CA MET A 1 -18.04 30.40 15.00
C MET A 1 -16.98 29.54 15.71
N ALA A 2 -16.58 29.84 16.96
CA ALA A 2 -15.59 29.03 17.72
C ALA A 2 -15.99 27.54 17.90
N TYR A 3 -17.25 27.28 18.25
CA TYR A 3 -17.76 25.91 18.50
C TYR A 3 -17.55 24.91 17.35
N ALA A 4 -17.74 25.34 16.10
CA ALA A 4 -17.56 24.46 14.93
C ALA A 4 -16.08 24.10 14.72
N ILE A 5 -15.18 25.02 15.03
CA ILE A 5 -13.72 24.83 14.94
C ILE A 5 -13.26 23.83 15.99
N ASP A 6 -13.78 23.96 17.22
CA ASP A 6 -13.44 23.05 18.32
C ASP A 6 -13.90 21.60 18.03
N ILE A 7 -15.10 21.44 17.46
CA ILE A 7 -15.60 20.13 17.01
C ILE A 7 -14.68 19.52 15.96
N GLN A 8 -14.31 20.29 14.93
CA GLN A 8 -13.43 19.80 13.87
C GLN A 8 -12.06 19.39 14.43
N LYS A 9 -11.49 20.21 15.32
CA LYS A 9 -10.23 19.91 15.98
C LYS A 9 -10.30 18.63 16.82
N TYR A 10 -11.39 18.46 17.58
CA TYR A 10 -11.62 17.23 18.36
C TYR A 10 -11.71 16.00 17.46
N HIS A 11 -12.41 16.09 16.32
CA HIS A 11 -12.46 14.99 15.35
C HIS A 11 -11.09 14.66 14.76
N SER A 12 -10.26 15.67 14.45
CA SER A 12 -8.90 15.44 13.96
C SER A 12 -8.04 14.72 15.01
N ILE A 13 -8.07 15.17 16.27
CA ILE A 13 -7.33 14.53 17.36
C ILE A 13 -7.78 13.07 17.55
N LEU A 14 -9.10 12.82 17.57
CA LEU A 14 -9.63 11.46 17.69
C LEU A 14 -9.23 10.56 16.51
N GLN A 15 -9.11 11.10 15.30
CA GLN A 15 -8.64 10.33 14.15
C GLN A 15 -7.17 9.96 14.31
N GLU A 16 -6.33 10.91 14.74
CA GLU A 16 -4.92 10.65 15.00
C GLU A 16 -4.74 9.60 16.11
N GLU A 17 -5.45 9.73 17.24
CA GLU A 17 -5.40 8.75 18.34
C GLU A 17 -5.78 7.33 17.91
N ARG A 18 -6.78 7.20 17.02
CA ARG A 18 -7.17 5.89 16.47
C ARG A 18 -6.07 5.29 15.60
N VAL A 19 -5.36 6.10 14.83
CA VAL A 19 -4.22 5.65 14.03
C VAL A 19 -3.08 5.20 14.94
N TYR A 20 -2.74 5.97 15.97
CA TYR A 20 -1.71 5.55 16.95
C TYR A 20 -2.07 4.24 17.64
N THR A 21 -3.31 4.10 18.11
CA THR A 21 -3.80 2.86 18.74
C THR A 21 -3.75 1.68 17.77
N PHE A 22 -4.10 1.91 16.50
CA PHE A 22 -4.02 0.88 15.47
C PHE A 22 -2.58 0.45 15.19
N LEU A 23 -1.65 1.42 15.11
CA LEU A 23 -0.22 1.17 14.89
C LEU A 23 0.43 0.43 16.07
N ASP A 24 0.01 0.72 17.30
CA ASP A 24 0.49 0.06 18.53
C ASP A 24 0.10 -1.42 18.58
N GLY A 25 -1.02 -1.79 17.96
CA GLY A 25 -1.47 -3.18 17.83
C GLY A 25 -0.84 -3.98 16.69
N LEU A 26 0.10 -3.41 15.92
CA LEU A 26 0.78 -4.13 14.83
C LEU A 26 1.93 -4.99 15.36
N ASP A 27 2.16 -6.14 14.70
CA ASP A 27 3.33 -7.00 14.91
C ASP A 27 4.64 -6.23 14.67
N ASP A 28 5.68 -6.52 15.46
CA ASP A 28 7.02 -5.91 15.40
C ASP A 28 7.67 -6.08 14.01
N GLN A 29 7.28 -7.11 13.25
CA GLN A 29 7.75 -7.28 11.86
C GLN A 29 7.36 -6.11 10.94
N LEU A 30 6.30 -5.39 11.30
CA LEU A 30 5.80 -4.22 10.57
C LEU A 30 6.34 -2.90 11.14
N ASP A 31 7.33 -2.91 12.03
CA ASP A 31 7.97 -1.70 12.58
C ASP A 31 8.42 -0.71 11.51
N HIS A 32 8.97 -1.23 10.41
CA HIS A 32 9.39 -0.42 9.27
C HIS A 32 8.20 0.29 8.60
N VAL A 33 7.05 -0.38 8.51
CA VAL A 33 5.79 0.20 8.00
C VAL A 33 5.25 1.22 8.99
N ARG A 34 5.35 0.96 10.30
CA ARG A 34 4.96 1.90 11.36
C ARG A 34 5.74 3.21 11.22
N SER A 35 7.06 3.14 11.06
CA SER A 35 7.89 4.32 10.82
C SER A 35 7.53 5.04 9.51
N ASP A 36 7.17 4.31 8.46
CA ASP A 36 6.76 4.93 7.18
C ASP A 36 5.46 5.71 7.35
N VAL A 37 4.45 5.13 8.02
CA VAL A 37 3.14 5.78 8.26
C VAL A 37 3.31 7.06 9.07
N LEU A 38 4.15 7.04 10.13
CA LEU A 38 4.41 8.22 10.97
C LEU A 38 5.10 9.37 10.23
N ARG A 39 5.73 9.11 9.08
CA ARG A 39 6.40 10.13 8.26
C ARG A 39 5.49 10.71 7.17
N LEU A 40 4.30 10.14 6.94
CA LEU A 40 3.37 10.61 5.91
C LEU A 40 2.80 11.99 6.28
N GLN A 41 2.73 12.87 5.27
CA GLN A 41 2.14 14.20 5.37
C GLN A 41 1.21 14.45 4.18
N PRO A 42 -0.06 14.84 4.40
CA PRO A 42 -0.72 14.98 5.70
C PRO A 42 -0.85 13.63 6.42
N PHE A 43 -1.02 13.68 7.75
CA PHE A 43 -1.14 12.47 8.56
C PHE A 43 -2.34 11.63 8.08
N PRO A 44 -2.15 10.32 7.84
CA PRO A 44 -3.16 9.51 7.17
C PRO A 44 -4.37 9.26 8.07
N SER A 45 -5.53 9.03 7.45
CA SER A 45 -6.68 8.49 8.18
C SER A 45 -6.45 7.03 8.56
N ILE A 46 -7.31 6.50 9.44
CA ILE A 46 -7.26 5.07 9.81
C ILE A 46 -7.44 4.14 8.60
N GLU A 47 -8.32 4.50 7.66
CA GLU A 47 -8.56 3.73 6.45
C GLU A 47 -7.34 3.73 5.52
N GLN A 48 -6.71 4.89 5.34
CA GLN A 48 -5.49 5.02 4.55
C GLN A 48 -4.34 4.23 5.17
N THR A 49 -4.20 4.29 6.49
CA THR A 49 -3.21 3.52 7.25
C THR A 49 -3.40 2.02 7.04
N TYR A 50 -4.63 1.52 7.19
CA TYR A 50 -4.97 0.13 6.93
C TYR A 50 -4.62 -0.29 5.49
N ALA A 51 -5.04 0.49 4.49
CA ALA A 51 -4.76 0.19 3.09
C ALA A 51 -3.25 0.16 2.79
N TYR A 52 -2.49 1.08 3.39
CA TYR A 52 -1.03 1.14 3.23
C TYR A 52 -0.35 -0.11 3.79
N ILE A 53 -0.71 -0.51 5.01
CA ILE A 53 -0.15 -1.68 5.67
C ILE A 53 -0.51 -2.96 4.91
N ARG A 54 -1.77 -3.12 4.48
CA ARG A 54 -2.19 -4.28 3.67
C ARG A 54 -1.44 -4.38 2.35
N MET A 55 -1.18 -3.25 1.68
CA MET A 55 -0.41 -3.24 0.44
C MET A 55 1.06 -3.62 0.67
N LYS A 56 1.66 -3.16 1.77
CA LYS A 56 3.04 -3.51 2.14
C LYS A 56 3.19 -4.99 2.49
N ASP A 57 2.27 -5.52 3.29
CA ASP A 57 2.20 -6.94 3.66
C ASP A 57 2.01 -7.84 2.44
N LEU A 58 1.11 -7.47 1.52
CA LEU A 58 0.93 -8.19 0.25
C LEU A 58 2.21 -8.17 -0.61
N ARG A 59 2.92 -7.04 -0.69
CA ARG A 59 4.17 -6.97 -1.44
C ARG A 59 5.27 -7.82 -0.83
N GLN A 60 5.39 -7.83 0.50
CA GLN A 60 6.37 -8.67 1.19
C GLN A 60 6.06 -10.15 0.97
N SER A 61 4.80 -10.57 1.13
CA SER A 61 4.39 -11.96 0.87
C SER A 61 4.63 -12.39 -0.59
N VAL A 62 4.30 -11.54 -1.58
CA VAL A 62 4.59 -11.84 -2.99
C VAL A 62 6.09 -11.92 -3.28
N MET A 63 6.92 -11.09 -2.63
CA MET A 63 8.37 -11.16 -2.81
C MET A 63 8.97 -12.43 -2.20
N VAL A 64 8.46 -12.87 -1.04
CA VAL A 64 8.89 -14.12 -0.39
C VAL A 64 8.44 -15.34 -1.20
N LEU A 65 7.18 -15.38 -1.65
CA LEU A 65 6.68 -16.47 -2.51
C LEU A 65 7.36 -16.46 -3.89
N GLY A 66 7.60 -15.28 -4.44
CA GLY A 66 8.28 -15.10 -5.73
C GLY A 66 9.74 -15.50 -5.67
N ALA A 67 10.44 -15.31 -4.55
CA ALA A 67 11.81 -15.78 -4.37
C ALA A 67 11.88 -17.31 -4.35
N GLU A 68 10.93 -17.98 -3.69
CA GLU A 68 10.86 -19.44 -3.67
C GLU A 68 10.50 -20.02 -5.06
N VAL A 69 9.63 -19.35 -5.81
CA VAL A 69 9.32 -19.70 -7.20
C VAL A 69 10.47 -19.37 -8.15
N VAL A 70 11.24 -18.29 -7.97
CA VAL A 70 12.41 -17.97 -8.81
C VAL A 70 13.53 -18.99 -8.61
N VAL A 71 13.67 -19.55 -7.41
CA VAL A 71 14.62 -20.65 -7.16
C VAL A 71 14.21 -21.94 -7.90
N ASN A 72 12.93 -22.14 -8.22
CA ASN A 72 12.41 -23.37 -8.85
C ASN A 72 11.72 -23.22 -10.23
N GLY A 73 11.57 -22.01 -10.76
CA GLY A 73 10.58 -21.71 -11.81
C GLY A 73 11.13 -20.86 -12.94
N ALA A 74 11.09 -21.41 -14.16
CA ALA A 74 11.43 -20.70 -15.38
C ALA A 74 10.49 -19.50 -15.61
N VAL A 75 11.06 -18.32 -15.81
CA VAL A 75 10.32 -17.07 -16.12
C VAL A 75 10.20 -16.93 -17.63
N MET A 76 8.97 -16.90 -18.17
CA MET A 76 8.73 -16.74 -19.61
C MET A 76 8.55 -15.27 -19.97
N ALA A 77 9.42 -14.75 -20.85
CA ALA A 77 9.27 -13.42 -21.44
C ALA A 77 8.40 -13.49 -22.70
N ILE A 78 7.34 -12.67 -22.75
CA ILE A 78 6.46 -12.60 -23.92
C ILE A 78 6.97 -11.49 -24.86
N LYS A 79 7.60 -11.88 -25.98
CA LYS A 79 7.98 -10.95 -27.04
C LYS A 79 6.76 -10.69 -27.94
N ARG A 80 6.25 -9.44 -27.96
CA ARG A 80 5.17 -9.04 -28.88
C ARG A 80 5.64 -9.17 -30.33
N VAL A 81 5.03 -10.08 -31.10
CA VAL A 81 5.20 -10.17 -32.56
C VAL A 81 4.14 -9.27 -33.21
N LYS A 82 4.57 -8.34 -34.07
CA LYS A 82 3.66 -7.47 -34.83
C LYS A 82 2.97 -8.30 -35.93
N PRO A 83 1.64 -8.25 -36.09
CA PRO A 83 0.97 -8.93 -37.20
C PRO A 83 1.29 -8.22 -38.51
N LEU A 84 1.67 -8.99 -39.54
CA LEU A 84 1.85 -8.50 -40.90
C LEU A 84 0.48 -8.43 -41.58
N THR A 85 -0.07 -7.22 -41.70
CA THR A 85 -1.30 -6.98 -42.46
C THR A 85 -0.93 -6.62 -43.90
N ASN A 86 -0.96 -7.60 -44.81
CA ASN A 86 -0.85 -7.34 -46.24
C ASN A 86 -2.24 -6.94 -46.78
N PHE A 87 -2.44 -5.67 -47.08
CA PHE A 87 -3.57 -5.22 -47.89
C PHE A 87 -3.28 -5.52 -49.35
N ALA A 88 -3.92 -6.56 -49.89
CA ALA A 88 -4.00 -6.78 -51.32
C ALA A 88 -4.76 -5.61 -51.96
N LYS A 89 -4.09 -4.85 -52.83
CA LYS A 89 -4.73 -3.96 -53.80
C LYS A 89 -5.29 -4.83 -54.93
N VAL A 90 -6.59 -4.76 -55.15
CA VAL A 90 -7.25 -5.00 -56.44
C VAL A 90 -8.25 -3.87 -56.65
#